data_AF-A0A2S3ZI54-F1
#
_entry.id   AF-A0A2S3ZI54-F1
#
_cell.length_a   1.000
_cell.length_b   1.000
_cell.length_c   1.000
_cell.angle_alpha   90.00
_cell.angle_beta   90.00
_cell.angle_gamma   90.00
#
_symmetry.space_group_name_H-M   'P 1'
#
loop_
_entity.id
_entity.type
_entity.pdbx_description
1 polymer ?
#
loop_
_entity_poly.entity_id
_entity_poly.type
_entity_poly.pdbx_seq_one_letter_code
_entity_poly.pdbx_strand_id
1 'polypeptide(L)'
;MKIFAMIRAELARLTATTMSRVALVALMLVPVLYGGLYLWANQDPYAGLDRVPVALVVSDTGSELDGAATNYGTDVAEQLIEDGTFDWHTVTAATAKAGVADATYDFSVTIPADFSSSIASSSSDTPHQATITLTTNDTNSYLASTIGSQAAQTIRDAIVERVNEQAADTLLIGLSDIRSSLVDAADGATRLTDGASTAVDGGSSLADGAGRLADGTGQLATGAGTLADGTGQLADGAAQVA
;
A
#
# COMPACT_ATOMS: atom_id res chain seq x y z
N MET A 1 -32.09 60.83 11.60
CA MET A 1 -33.38 60.33 12.12
C MET A 1 -34.54 60.28 11.09
N LYS A 2 -34.55 61.11 10.03
CA LYS A 2 -35.68 61.14 9.07
C LYS A 2 -35.82 59.89 8.18
N ILE A 3 -34.72 59.19 7.91
CA ILE A 3 -34.69 58.00 7.06
C ILE A 3 -35.50 56.85 7.69
N PHE A 4 -35.30 56.57 8.98
CA PHE A 4 -36.04 55.51 9.69
C PHE A 4 -37.55 55.78 9.78
N ALA A 5 -37.95 57.05 9.95
CA ALA A 5 -39.35 57.43 9.95
C ALA A 5 -40.00 57.24 8.57
N MET A 6 -39.27 57.55 7.49
CA MET A 6 -39.72 57.34 6.11
C MET A 6 -39.87 55.84 5.80
N ILE A 7 -38.90 55.03 6.17
CA ILE A 7 -38.96 53.55 6.01
C ILE A 7 -40.17 52.98 6.76
N ARG A 8 -40.41 53.42 8.00
CA ARG A 8 -41.55 52.94 8.80
C ARG A 8 -42.90 53.36 8.20
N ALA A 9 -42.99 54.58 7.69
CA ALA A 9 -44.21 55.09 7.04
C ALA A 9 -44.52 54.31 5.75
N GLU A 10 -43.51 53.99 4.95
CA GLU A 10 -43.69 53.22 3.72
C GLU A 10 -44.06 51.75 4.01
N LEU A 11 -43.45 51.14 5.03
CA LEU A 11 -43.81 49.79 5.47
C LEU A 11 -45.23 49.72 6.02
N ALA A 12 -45.67 50.72 6.78
CA ALA A 12 -47.05 50.83 7.25
C ALA A 12 -48.03 51.01 6.08
N ARG A 13 -47.64 51.75 5.04
CA ARG A 13 -48.43 51.92 3.81
C ARG A 13 -48.59 50.62 3.03
N LEU A 14 -47.50 49.86 2.86
CA LEU A 14 -47.52 48.56 2.18
C LEU A 14 -48.28 47.47 2.95
N THR A 15 -48.51 47.66 4.25
CA THR A 15 -49.24 46.71 5.11
C THR A 15 -50.61 47.23 5.59
N ALA A 16 -51.07 48.38 5.07
CA ALA A 16 -52.28 49.06 5.53
C ALA A 16 -53.59 48.32 5.18
N THR A 17 -53.64 47.65 4.03
CA THR A 17 -54.84 46.93 3.57
C THR A 17 -54.58 45.43 3.41
N THR A 18 -55.64 44.63 3.51
CA THR A 18 -55.58 43.17 3.27
C THR A 18 -55.06 42.86 1.86
N MET A 19 -55.47 43.61 0.84
CA MET A 19 -54.98 43.44 -0.54
C MET A 19 -53.49 43.76 -0.69
N SER A 20 -53.00 44.84 -0.05
CA SER A 20 -51.56 45.17 -0.09
C SER A 20 -50.71 44.12 0.63
N ARG A 21 -51.21 43.53 1.72
CA ARG A 21 -50.55 42.39 2.40
C ARG A 21 -50.48 41.16 1.50
N VAL A 22 -51.56 40.82 0.80
CA VAL A 22 -51.58 39.69 -0.14
C VAL A 22 -50.59 39.93 -1.29
N ALA A 23 -50.55 41.13 -1.86
CA ALA A 23 -49.59 41.47 -2.92
C ALA A 23 -48.14 41.38 -2.44
N LEU A 24 -47.85 41.84 -1.23
CA LEU A 24 -46.52 41.79 -0.62
C LEU A 24 -46.09 40.35 -0.28
N VAL A 25 -47.02 39.50 0.19
CA VAL A 25 -46.79 38.06 0.37
C VAL A 25 -46.51 37.40 -0.97
N ALA A 26 -47.34 37.62 -2.00
CA ALA A 26 -47.15 37.06 -3.34
C ALA A 26 -45.81 37.47 -3.96
N LEU A 27 -45.39 38.73 -3.77
CA LEU A 27 -44.10 39.24 -4.22
C LEU A 27 -42.91 38.55 -3.53
N MET A 28 -43.00 38.27 -2.23
CA MET A 28 -41.98 37.49 -1.51
C MET A 28 -42.01 36.01 -1.85
N LEU A 29 -43.17 35.48 -2.23
CA LEU A 29 -43.37 34.07 -2.53
C LEU A 29 -42.62 33.66 -3.80
N VAL A 30 -42.47 34.55 -4.79
CA VAL A 30 -41.76 34.25 -6.05
C VAL A 30 -40.26 33.97 -5.83
N PRO A 31 -39.47 34.85 -5.16
CA PRO A 31 -38.08 34.54 -4.83
C PRO A 31 -37.90 33.36 -3.88
N VAL A 32 -38.82 33.17 -2.93
CA VAL A 32 -38.76 32.05 -1.97
C VAL A 32 -39.06 30.72 -2.65
N LEU A 33 -40.05 30.67 -3.57
CA LEU A 33 -40.30 29.47 -4.37
C LEU A 33 -39.14 29.18 -5.30
N TYR A 34 -38.61 30.20 -5.98
CA TYR A 34 -37.48 30.00 -6.87
C TYR A 34 -36.23 29.53 -6.10
N GLY A 35 -35.85 30.24 -5.04
CA GLY A 35 -34.72 29.88 -4.19
C GLY A 35 -34.92 28.55 -3.48
N GLY A 36 -36.14 28.28 -3.00
CA GLY A 36 -36.49 27.03 -2.34
C GLY A 36 -36.45 25.83 -3.30
N LEU A 37 -36.96 25.98 -4.52
CA LEU A 37 -36.94 24.93 -5.54
C LEU A 37 -35.53 24.73 -6.09
N TYR A 38 -34.73 25.79 -6.25
CA TYR A 38 -33.32 25.69 -6.59
C TYR A 38 -32.51 24.98 -5.51
N LEU A 39 -32.67 25.38 -4.25
CA LEU A 39 -32.01 24.70 -3.14
C LEU A 39 -32.45 23.25 -3.06
N TRP A 40 -33.76 22.96 -3.14
CA TRP A 40 -34.28 21.60 -3.13
C TRP A 40 -33.75 20.73 -4.28
N ALA A 41 -33.75 21.26 -5.51
CA ALA A 41 -33.23 20.56 -6.69
C ALA A 41 -31.70 20.36 -6.65
N ASN A 42 -30.97 21.25 -5.98
CA ASN A 42 -29.51 21.19 -5.87
C ASN A 42 -29.01 20.77 -4.46
N GLN A 43 -29.88 20.28 -3.56
CA GLN A 43 -29.43 19.76 -2.26
C GLN A 43 -28.64 18.47 -2.43
N ASP A 44 -28.96 17.70 -3.47
CA ASP A 44 -28.23 16.50 -3.83
C ASP A 44 -28.19 16.34 -5.36
N PRO A 45 -27.31 17.11 -6.05
CA PRO A 45 -27.18 17.04 -7.50
C PRO A 45 -26.64 15.69 -8.00
N TYR A 46 -26.30 14.78 -7.09
CA TYR A 46 -25.74 13.47 -7.36
C TYR A 46 -26.67 12.30 -6.98
N ALA A 47 -27.84 12.57 -6.36
CA ALA A 47 -28.84 11.57 -5.96
C ALA A 47 -29.50 10.75 -7.10
N GLY A 48 -29.06 10.91 -8.34
CA GLY A 48 -29.60 10.20 -9.50
C GLY A 48 -28.52 9.74 -10.49
N LEU A 49 -27.26 9.72 -10.07
CA LEU A 49 -26.17 9.24 -10.92
C LEU A 49 -26.31 7.76 -11.25
N ASP A 50 -26.96 6.97 -10.39
CA ASP A 50 -27.27 5.55 -10.56
C ASP A 50 -28.10 5.23 -11.81
N ARG A 51 -28.65 6.24 -12.48
CA ARG A 51 -29.45 6.13 -13.72
C ARG A 51 -28.74 6.65 -14.96
N VAL A 52 -27.54 7.21 -14.79
CA VAL A 52 -26.71 7.73 -15.87
C VAL A 52 -25.99 6.53 -16.50
N PRO A 53 -26.31 6.16 -17.75
CA PRO A 53 -25.71 5.01 -18.40
C PRO A 53 -24.25 5.32 -18.77
N VAL A 54 -23.34 4.49 -18.27
CA VAL A 54 -21.89 4.65 -18.49
C VAL A 54 -21.30 3.40 -19.12
N ALA A 55 -20.60 3.57 -20.22
CA ALA A 55 -19.86 2.47 -20.85
C ALA A 55 -18.52 2.24 -20.17
N LEU A 56 -18.28 1.02 -19.69
CA LEU A 56 -17.01 0.60 -19.10
C LEU A 56 -16.27 -0.34 -20.05
N VAL A 57 -15.05 0.04 -20.43
CA VAL A 57 -14.18 -0.76 -21.31
C VAL A 57 -12.98 -1.22 -20.51
N VAL A 58 -12.85 -2.53 -20.32
CA VAL A 58 -11.70 -3.14 -19.64
C VAL A 58 -10.81 -3.78 -20.71
N SER A 59 -9.71 -3.13 -21.05
CA SER A 59 -8.70 -3.68 -21.99
C SER A 59 -7.50 -4.29 -21.27
N ASP A 60 -7.44 -4.14 -19.94
CA ASP A 60 -6.32 -4.57 -19.10
C ASP A 60 -6.04 -6.08 -19.21
N THR A 61 -4.80 -6.43 -19.52
CA THR A 61 -4.39 -7.83 -19.68
C THR A 61 -3.90 -8.47 -18.39
N GLY A 62 -3.80 -7.69 -17.30
CA GLY A 62 -3.23 -8.14 -16.03
C GLY A 62 -1.70 -8.07 -16.02
N SER A 63 -1.12 -8.34 -14.85
CA SER A 63 0.32 -8.39 -14.61
C SER A 63 0.65 -9.50 -13.61
N GLU A 64 1.92 -9.83 -13.49
CA GLU A 64 2.41 -10.79 -12.50
C GLU A 64 3.23 -10.02 -11.47
N LEU A 65 2.79 -10.06 -10.21
CA LEU A 65 3.47 -9.44 -9.09
C LEU A 65 3.82 -10.54 -8.08
N ASP A 66 5.10 -10.67 -7.74
CA ASP A 66 5.60 -11.68 -6.80
C ASP A 66 5.20 -13.13 -7.13
N GLY A 67 5.07 -13.46 -8.42
CA GLY A 67 4.68 -14.79 -8.90
C GLY A 67 3.18 -15.10 -8.85
N ALA A 68 2.35 -14.10 -8.50
CA ALA A 68 0.89 -14.18 -8.52
C ALA A 68 0.33 -13.34 -9.68
N ALA A 69 -0.50 -13.98 -10.52
CA ALA A 69 -1.25 -13.28 -11.56
C ALA A 69 -2.29 -12.36 -10.91
N THR A 70 -2.23 -11.07 -11.22
CA THR A 70 -3.12 -10.04 -10.67
C THR A 70 -3.67 -9.19 -11.82
N ASN A 71 -4.97 -8.85 -11.78
CA ASN A 71 -5.60 -8.01 -12.79
C ASN A 71 -6.38 -6.86 -12.11
N TYR A 72 -5.64 -5.80 -11.81
CA TYR A 72 -6.17 -4.60 -11.18
C TYR A 72 -7.25 -3.92 -12.03
N GLY A 73 -7.20 -4.05 -13.36
CA GLY A 73 -8.22 -3.46 -14.23
C GLY A 73 -9.59 -4.12 -14.07
N THR A 74 -9.61 -5.45 -13.89
CA THR A 74 -10.83 -6.21 -13.62
C THR A 74 -11.35 -5.89 -12.23
N ASP A 75 -10.48 -5.87 -11.22
CA ASP A 75 -10.86 -5.57 -9.83
C ASP A 75 -11.50 -4.17 -9.71
N VAL A 76 -10.89 -3.16 -10.35
CA VAL A 76 -11.43 -1.79 -10.40
C VAL A 76 -12.77 -1.77 -11.12
N ALA A 77 -12.92 -2.51 -12.23
CA ALA A 77 -14.16 -2.55 -12.97
C ALA A 77 -15.31 -3.16 -12.15
N GLU A 78 -15.03 -4.24 -11.43
CA GLU A 78 -16.00 -4.91 -10.56
C GLU A 78 -16.41 -3.99 -9.41
N GLN A 79 -15.45 -3.32 -8.77
CA GLN A 79 -15.72 -2.37 -7.70
C GLN A 79 -16.56 -1.17 -8.16
N LEU A 80 -16.30 -0.63 -9.36
CA LEU A 80 -17.11 0.45 -9.92
C LEU A 80 -18.58 0.02 -10.13
N ILE A 81 -18.78 -1.20 -10.62
CA ILE A 81 -20.12 -1.78 -10.82
C ILE A 81 -20.81 -1.99 -9.46
N GLU A 82 -20.11 -2.52 -8.46
CA GLU A 82 -20.65 -2.78 -7.13
C GLU A 82 -21.01 -1.51 -6.35
N ASP A 83 -20.20 -0.46 -6.48
CA ASP A 83 -20.43 0.84 -5.83
C ASP A 83 -21.75 1.48 -6.29
N GLY A 84 -22.21 1.17 -7.51
CA GLY A 84 -23.54 1.55 -7.99
C GLY A 84 -23.74 3.05 -8.17
N THR A 85 -22.66 3.86 -8.11
CA THR A 85 -22.74 5.31 -8.34
C THR A 85 -23.27 5.65 -9.74
N PHE A 86 -23.01 4.80 -10.74
CA PHE A 86 -23.52 4.96 -12.10
C PHE A 86 -24.17 3.66 -12.60
N ASP A 87 -24.99 3.76 -13.65
CA ASP A 87 -25.50 2.58 -14.36
C ASP A 87 -24.40 2.06 -15.32
N TRP A 88 -23.51 1.23 -14.79
CA TRP A 88 -22.34 0.73 -15.50
C TRP A 88 -22.66 -0.41 -16.46
N HIS A 89 -22.21 -0.27 -17.71
CA HIS A 89 -22.34 -1.29 -18.75
C HIS A 89 -20.97 -1.66 -19.29
N THR A 90 -20.51 -2.88 -18.98
CA THR A 90 -19.26 -3.39 -19.58
C THR A 90 -19.47 -3.68 -21.07
N VAL A 91 -18.73 -2.98 -21.93
CA VAL A 91 -18.88 -3.06 -23.39
C VAL A 91 -17.54 -3.04 -24.10
N THR A 92 -17.55 -3.37 -25.39
CA THR A 92 -16.34 -3.25 -26.22
C THR A 92 -15.96 -1.80 -26.46
N ALA A 93 -14.69 -1.51 -26.73
CA ALA A 93 -14.22 -0.17 -27.08
C ALA A 93 -14.98 0.45 -28.27
N ALA A 94 -15.34 -0.37 -29.26
CA ALA A 94 -16.13 0.08 -30.41
C ALA A 94 -17.56 0.47 -30.01
N THR A 95 -18.19 -0.34 -29.16
CA THR A 95 -19.54 -0.08 -28.61
C THR A 95 -19.55 1.15 -27.72
N ALA A 96 -18.57 1.31 -26.84
CA ALA A 96 -18.43 2.50 -26.00
C ALA A 96 -18.33 3.77 -26.84
N LYS A 97 -17.44 3.77 -27.84
CA LYS A 97 -17.24 4.92 -28.74
C LYS A 97 -18.51 5.28 -29.52
N ALA A 98 -19.20 4.28 -30.08
CA ALA A 98 -20.45 4.50 -30.80
C ALA A 98 -21.56 4.99 -29.85
N GLY A 99 -21.69 4.36 -28.68
CA GLY A 99 -22.71 4.67 -27.70
C GLY A 99 -22.56 6.05 -27.05
N VAL A 100 -21.33 6.54 -26.88
CA VAL A 100 -21.11 7.95 -26.49
C VAL A 100 -21.48 8.90 -27.62
N ALA A 101 -21.16 8.56 -28.87
CA ALA A 101 -21.46 9.41 -30.03
C ALA A 101 -22.97 9.53 -30.32
N ASP A 102 -23.74 8.46 -30.12
CA ASP A 102 -25.20 8.43 -30.33
C ASP A 102 -26.02 8.73 -29.06
N ALA A 103 -25.34 9.06 -27.95
CA ALA A 103 -25.92 9.35 -26.64
C ALA A 103 -26.68 8.19 -25.97
N THR A 104 -26.37 6.94 -26.36
CA THR A 104 -26.74 5.75 -25.58
C THR A 104 -26.06 5.73 -24.21
N TYR A 105 -24.81 6.20 -24.15
CA TYR A 105 -24.05 6.40 -22.92
C TYR A 105 -23.67 7.87 -22.78
N ASP A 106 -23.78 8.42 -21.57
CA ASP A 106 -23.41 9.83 -21.32
C ASP A 106 -21.89 10.03 -21.41
N PHE A 107 -21.12 9.02 -20.99
CA PHE A 107 -19.67 8.95 -21.16
C PHE A 107 -19.18 7.49 -21.13
N SER A 108 -17.92 7.28 -21.50
CA SER A 108 -17.25 6.00 -21.38
C SER A 108 -15.94 6.09 -20.62
N VAL A 109 -15.67 5.11 -19.77
CA VAL A 109 -14.41 4.93 -19.05
C VAL A 109 -13.68 3.75 -19.67
N THR A 110 -12.41 3.95 -20.03
CA THR A 110 -11.55 2.91 -20.60
C THR A 110 -10.34 2.68 -19.72
N ILE A 111 -10.19 1.44 -19.25
CA ILE A 111 -9.01 0.92 -18.57
C ILE A 111 -8.08 0.33 -19.64
N PRO A 112 -6.91 0.92 -19.89
CA PRO A 112 -5.96 0.48 -20.93
C PRO A 112 -5.35 -0.91 -20.66
N ALA A 113 -4.74 -1.50 -21.70
CA ALA A 113 -4.14 -2.83 -21.63
C ALA A 113 -2.96 -2.95 -20.66
N ASP A 114 -2.24 -1.85 -20.46
CA ASP A 114 -1.05 -1.73 -19.62
C ASP A 114 -1.34 -1.24 -18.20
N PHE A 115 -2.61 -1.18 -17.80
CA PHE A 115 -3.02 -0.64 -16.50
C PHE A 115 -2.41 -1.42 -15.34
N SER A 116 -2.60 -2.75 -15.31
CA SER A 116 -2.03 -3.59 -14.25
C SER A 116 -0.51 -3.56 -14.24
N SER A 117 0.13 -3.58 -15.42
CA SER A 117 1.60 -3.49 -15.51
C SER A 117 2.13 -2.14 -15.04
N SER A 118 1.38 -1.06 -15.27
CA SER A 118 1.76 0.28 -14.80
C SER A 118 1.65 0.39 -13.29
N ILE A 119 0.61 -0.19 -12.67
CA ILE A 119 0.51 -0.28 -11.20
C ILE A 119 1.64 -1.12 -10.63
N ALA A 120 1.90 -2.30 -11.21
CA ALA A 120 2.99 -3.19 -10.78
C ALA A 120 4.38 -2.57 -10.96
N SER A 121 4.55 -1.59 -11.87
CA SER A 121 5.84 -0.96 -12.15
C SER A 121 6.41 -0.15 -10.99
N SER A 122 5.62 0.14 -9.95
CA SER A 122 6.08 0.89 -8.77
C SER A 122 7.21 0.19 -7.99
N SER A 123 7.32 -1.14 -8.09
CA SER A 123 8.40 -1.93 -7.49
C SER A 123 9.61 -2.12 -8.42
N SER A 124 9.55 -1.59 -9.66
CA SER A 124 10.60 -1.72 -10.67
C SER A 124 11.51 -0.48 -10.73
N ASP A 125 12.66 -0.63 -11.40
CA ASP A 125 13.61 0.47 -11.62
C ASP A 125 13.08 1.57 -12.54
N THR A 126 12.00 1.32 -13.28
CA THR A 126 11.36 2.27 -14.21
C THR A 126 9.85 2.37 -13.95
N PRO A 127 9.41 3.17 -12.96
CA PRO A 127 7.99 3.33 -12.66
C PRO A 127 7.27 4.13 -13.75
N HIS A 128 6.06 3.71 -14.10
CA HIS A 128 5.17 4.36 -15.05
C HIS A 128 3.81 4.61 -14.43
N GLN A 129 3.18 5.73 -14.79
CA GLN A 129 1.90 6.11 -14.23
C GLN A 129 0.75 5.34 -14.91
N ALA A 130 -0.06 4.64 -14.12
CA ALA A 130 -1.31 4.07 -14.62
C ALA A 130 -2.29 5.17 -15.03
N THR A 131 -2.91 5.01 -16.19
CA THR A 131 -3.88 5.99 -16.73
C THR A 131 -5.23 5.34 -16.99
N ILE A 132 -6.30 6.12 -16.87
CA ILE A 132 -7.66 5.73 -17.25
C ILE A 132 -8.18 6.81 -18.19
N THR A 133 -8.79 6.43 -19.30
CA THR A 133 -9.30 7.37 -20.30
C THR A 133 -10.79 7.57 -20.12
N LEU A 134 -11.21 8.80 -19.88
CA LEU A 134 -12.61 9.22 -19.92
C LEU A 134 -12.91 9.82 -21.29
N THR A 135 -13.96 9.35 -21.95
CA THR A 135 -14.47 9.92 -23.22
C THR A 135 -15.89 10.39 -23.03
N THR A 136 -16.15 11.66 -23.31
CA THR A 136 -17.46 12.33 -23.18
C THR A 136 -17.93 12.82 -24.54
N ASN A 137 -19.24 12.97 -24.72
CA ASN A 137 -19.79 13.65 -25.89
C ASN A 137 -19.89 15.16 -25.61
N ASP A 138 -18.79 15.87 -25.85
CA ASP A 138 -18.59 17.29 -25.49
C ASP A 138 -19.43 18.28 -26.31
N THR A 139 -20.37 17.79 -27.12
CA THR A 139 -21.27 18.62 -27.90
C THR A 139 -22.22 19.45 -27.00
N ASN A 140 -22.34 19.14 -25.70
CA ASN A 140 -23.19 19.88 -24.77
C ASN A 140 -22.68 19.92 -23.30
N SER A 141 -21.84 20.91 -22.95
CA SER A 141 -21.78 21.59 -21.64
C SER A 141 -20.72 21.23 -20.56
N TYR A 142 -20.33 22.29 -19.82
CA TYR A 142 -19.45 22.42 -18.64
C TYR A 142 -19.76 21.46 -17.46
N LEU A 143 -20.96 20.88 -17.41
CA LEU A 143 -21.35 19.91 -16.39
C LEU A 143 -20.66 18.55 -16.61
N ALA A 144 -20.46 18.12 -17.86
CA ALA A 144 -19.78 16.87 -18.17
C ALA A 144 -18.29 16.90 -17.78
N SER A 145 -17.62 18.04 -17.98
CA SER A 145 -16.23 18.22 -17.54
C SER A 145 -16.11 18.31 -16.01
N THR A 146 -17.09 18.89 -15.33
CA THR A 146 -17.11 18.99 -13.86
C THR A 146 -17.38 17.63 -13.21
N ILE A 147 -18.35 16.86 -13.71
CA ILE A 147 -18.66 15.50 -13.24
C ILE A 147 -17.49 14.54 -13.54
N GLY A 148 -16.90 14.64 -14.74
CA GLY A 148 -15.71 13.87 -15.10
C GLY A 148 -14.50 14.18 -14.21
N SER A 149 -14.31 15.45 -13.84
CA SER A 149 -13.24 15.83 -12.91
C SER A 149 -13.46 15.31 -11.49
N GLN A 150 -14.71 15.30 -11.01
CA GLN A 150 -15.07 14.75 -9.69
C GLN A 150 -14.91 13.22 -9.65
N ALA A 151 -15.31 12.53 -10.72
CA ALA A 151 -15.10 11.09 -10.86
C ALA A 151 -13.60 10.75 -10.87
N ALA A 152 -12.79 11.49 -11.64
CA ALA A 152 -11.35 11.30 -11.67
C ALA A 152 -10.68 11.55 -10.31
N GLN A 153 -11.18 12.50 -9.53
CA GLN A 153 -10.69 12.78 -8.19
C GLN A 153 -11.05 11.66 -7.20
N THR A 154 -12.28 11.15 -7.25
CA THR A 154 -12.72 10.01 -6.43
C THR A 154 -11.91 8.75 -6.73
N ILE A 155 -11.67 8.47 -8.02
CA ILE A 155 -10.82 7.36 -8.46
C ILE A 155 -9.38 7.55 -7.96
N ARG A 156 -8.85 8.77 -8.04
CA ARG A 156 -7.51 9.08 -7.52
C ARG A 156 -7.42 8.85 -6.02
N ASP A 157 -8.39 9.33 -5.25
CA ASP A 157 -8.39 9.21 -3.80
C ASP A 157 -8.48 7.73 -3.38
N ALA A 158 -9.31 6.93 -4.05
CA ALA A 158 -9.40 5.48 -3.84
C ALA A 158 -8.09 4.74 -4.15
N ILE A 159 -7.39 5.12 -5.24
CA ILE A 159 -6.08 4.55 -5.59
C ILE A 159 -5.04 4.92 -4.53
N VAL A 160 -5.00 6.17 -4.10
CA VAL A 160 -4.05 6.65 -3.08
C VAL A 160 -4.27 5.93 -1.75
N GLU A 161 -5.52 5.73 -1.34
CA GLU A 161 -5.83 5.02 -0.10
C GLU A 161 -5.39 3.55 -0.17
N ARG A 162 -5.70 2.84 -1.27
CA ARG A 162 -5.25 1.45 -1.48
C ARG A 162 -3.74 1.31 -1.53
N VAL A 163 -3.05 2.22 -2.23
CA VAL A 163 -1.58 2.20 -2.28
C VAL A 163 -0.98 2.47 -0.91
N ASN A 164 -1.55 3.39 -0.12
CA ASN A 164 -1.09 3.68 1.23
C ASN A 164 -1.33 2.50 2.18
N GLU A 165 -2.48 1.84 2.13
CA GLU A 165 -2.78 0.63 2.89
C GLU A 165 -1.78 -0.47 2.56
N GLN A 166 -1.60 -0.78 1.26
CA GLN A 166 -0.69 -1.83 0.83
C GLN A 166 0.78 -1.51 1.13
N ALA A 167 1.19 -0.24 1.02
CA ALA A 167 2.51 0.21 1.43
C ALA A 167 2.71 0.07 2.94
N ALA A 168 1.71 0.42 3.75
CA ALA A 168 1.77 0.26 5.21
C ALA A 168 1.86 -1.21 5.60
N ASP A 169 1.08 -2.09 4.98
CA ASP A 169 1.14 -3.54 5.21
C ASP A 169 2.49 -4.13 4.79
N THR A 170 3.00 -3.76 3.62
CA THR A 170 4.31 -4.20 3.14
C THR A 170 5.43 -3.74 4.08
N LEU A 171 5.36 -2.49 4.57
CA LEU A 171 6.30 -1.96 5.55
C LEU A 171 6.21 -2.70 6.88
N LEU A 172 5.00 -3.05 7.33
CA LEU A 172 4.77 -3.77 8.58
C LEU A 172 5.29 -5.22 8.50
N ILE A 173 5.08 -5.89 7.37
CA ILE A 173 5.65 -7.21 7.07
C ILE A 173 7.17 -7.12 7.03
N GLY A 174 7.73 -6.17 6.27
CA GLY A 174 9.18 -5.95 6.19
C GLY A 174 9.81 -5.66 7.54
N LEU A 175 9.14 -4.89 8.41
CA LEU A 175 9.60 -4.66 9.79
C LEU A 175 9.57 -5.94 10.63
N SER A 176 8.57 -6.80 10.43
CA SER A 176 8.47 -8.09 11.11
C SER A 176 9.59 -9.05 10.68
N ASP A 177 9.91 -9.06 9.39
CA ASP A 177 11.01 -9.87 8.84
C ASP A 177 12.38 -9.38 9.34
N ILE A 178 12.58 -8.06 9.40
CA ILE A 178 13.78 -7.45 9.99
C ILE A 178 13.91 -7.88 11.45
N ARG A 179 12.82 -7.80 12.23
CA ARG A 179 12.82 -8.23 13.62
C ARG A 179 13.20 -9.71 13.75
N SER A 180 12.64 -10.59 12.93
CA SER A 180 12.99 -12.01 12.93
C SER A 180 14.47 -12.23 12.62
N SER A 181 14.98 -11.57 11.57
CA SER A 181 16.37 -11.66 11.17
C SER A 181 17.34 -11.15 12.26
N LEU A 182 16.95 -10.13 13.02
CA LEU A 182 17.72 -9.62 14.16
C LEU A 182 17.75 -10.62 15.33
N VAL A 183 16.65 -11.35 15.57
CA VAL A 183 16.62 -12.44 16.56
C VAL A 183 17.55 -13.57 16.12
N ASP A 184 17.47 -14.01 14.86
CA ASP A 184 18.34 -15.05 14.32
C ASP A 184 19.82 -14.65 14.39
N ALA A 185 20.13 -13.38 14.12
CA ALA A 185 21.48 -12.85 14.25
C ALA A 185 21.97 -12.84 15.70
N ALA A 186 21.12 -12.50 16.66
CA ALA A 186 21.45 -12.53 18.09
C ALA A 186 21.71 -13.97 18.59
N ASP A 187 20.88 -14.93 18.16
CA ASP A 187 21.06 -16.34 18.45
C ASP A 187 22.34 -16.90 17.79
N GLY A 188 22.63 -16.47 16.57
CA GLY A 188 23.89 -16.76 15.87
C GLY A 188 25.11 -16.23 16.64
N ALA A 189 25.06 -15.00 17.14
CA ALA A 189 26.13 -14.38 17.93
C ALA A 189 26.35 -15.10 19.28
N THR A 190 25.27 -15.54 19.92
CA THR A 190 25.32 -16.34 21.16
C THR A 190 26.01 -17.68 20.90
N ARG A 191 25.60 -18.42 19.86
CA ARG A 191 26.25 -19.69 19.47
C ARG A 191 27.73 -19.51 19.13
N LEU A 192 28.09 -18.40 18.50
CA LEU A 192 29.49 -18.09 18.20
C LEU A 192 30.31 -17.88 19.47
N THR A 193 29.74 -17.20 20.46
CA THR A 193 30.37 -16.95 21.77
C THR A 193 30.55 -18.26 22.54
N ASP A 194 29.52 -19.11 22.58
CA ASP A 194 29.59 -20.43 23.22
C ASP A 194 30.64 -21.34 22.54
N GLY A 195 30.69 -21.32 21.21
CA GLY A 195 31.69 -22.04 20.43
C GLY A 195 33.11 -21.54 20.70
N ALA A 196 33.30 -20.23 20.83
CA ALA A 196 34.58 -19.64 21.19
C ALA A 196 35.03 -20.05 22.60
N SER A 197 34.11 -20.05 23.58
CA SER A 197 34.40 -20.55 24.94
C SER A 197 34.83 -22.01 24.93
N THR A 198 34.09 -22.85 24.19
CA THR A 198 34.41 -24.28 24.05
C THR A 198 35.79 -24.49 23.42
N ALA A 199 36.16 -23.67 22.42
CA ALA A 199 37.47 -23.72 21.80
C ALA A 199 38.59 -23.32 22.76
N VAL A 200 38.36 -22.32 23.63
CA VAL A 200 39.31 -21.94 24.69
C VAL A 200 39.51 -23.09 25.67
N ASP A 201 38.42 -23.69 26.17
CA ASP A 201 38.48 -24.81 27.12
C ASP A 201 39.20 -26.03 26.51
N GLY A 202 38.93 -26.33 25.24
CA GLY A 202 39.63 -27.37 24.49
C GLY A 202 41.12 -27.06 24.31
N GLY A 203 41.48 -25.80 24.06
CA GLY A 203 42.86 -25.34 23.98
C GLY A 203 43.61 -25.51 25.31
N SER A 204 42.99 -25.14 26.42
CA SER A 204 43.54 -25.36 27.77
C SER A 204 43.74 -26.85 28.07
N SER A 205 42.75 -27.68 27.75
CA SER A 205 42.83 -29.14 27.94
C SER A 205 43.97 -29.76 27.11
N LEU A 206 44.17 -29.28 25.88
CA LEU A 206 45.27 -29.71 25.02
C LEU A 206 46.63 -29.31 25.60
N ALA A 207 46.75 -28.08 26.11
CA ALA A 207 47.98 -27.61 26.75
C ALA A 207 48.34 -28.44 28.00
N ASP A 208 47.35 -28.74 28.85
CA ASP A 208 47.54 -29.61 30.03
C ASP A 208 47.97 -31.02 29.62
N GLY A 209 47.33 -31.58 28.59
CA GLY A 209 47.69 -32.88 28.04
C GLY A 209 49.13 -32.92 27.49
N ALA A 210 49.55 -31.86 26.79
CA ALA A 210 50.91 -31.72 26.30
C ALA A 210 51.93 -31.61 27.44
N GLY A 211 51.62 -30.87 28.51
CA GLY A 211 52.44 -30.80 29.72
C GLY A 211 52.64 -32.17 30.37
N ARG A 212 51.54 -32.92 30.56
CA ARG A 212 51.60 -34.29 31.10
C ARG A 212 52.41 -35.25 30.22
N LEU A 213 52.30 -35.12 28.90
CA LEU A 213 53.10 -35.90 27.96
C LEU A 213 54.59 -35.56 28.10
N ALA A 214 54.94 -34.27 28.16
CA ALA A 214 56.31 -33.83 28.37
C ALA A 214 56.90 -34.40 29.66
N ASP A 215 56.17 -34.30 30.78
CA ASP A 215 56.57 -34.87 32.07
C ASP A 215 56.79 -36.39 31.97
N GLY A 216 55.86 -37.11 31.36
CA GLY A 216 55.97 -38.55 31.14
C GLY A 216 57.16 -38.95 30.28
N THR A 217 57.46 -38.20 29.22
CA THR A 217 58.66 -38.42 28.39
C THR A 217 59.95 -38.12 29.14
N GLY A 218 59.95 -37.13 30.03
CA GLY A 218 61.07 -36.84 30.93
C GLY A 218 61.33 -37.99 31.89
N GLN A 219 60.29 -38.52 32.53
CA GLN A 219 60.38 -39.69 33.41
C GLN A 219 60.89 -40.93 32.67
N LEU A 220 60.39 -41.17 31.45
CA LEU A 220 60.85 -42.28 30.61
C LEU A 220 62.33 -42.15 30.27
N ALA A 221 62.80 -40.96 29.91
CA ALA A 221 64.20 -40.69 29.62
C ALA A 221 65.09 -40.94 30.85
N THR A 222 64.67 -40.48 32.05
CA THR A 222 65.37 -40.77 33.31
C THR A 222 65.44 -42.28 33.58
N GLY A 223 64.31 -42.99 33.43
CA GLY A 223 64.26 -44.44 33.64
C GLY A 223 65.15 -45.21 32.66
N ALA A 224 65.19 -44.80 31.39
CA ALA A 224 66.09 -45.38 30.38
C ALA A 224 67.57 -45.15 30.74
N GLY A 225 67.93 -43.97 31.25
CA GLY A 225 69.28 -43.69 31.76
C GLY A 225 69.64 -44.60 32.93
N THR A 226 68.75 -44.75 33.92
CA THR A 226 68.97 -45.66 35.07
C THR A 226 69.13 -47.12 34.62
N LEU A 227 68.33 -47.57 33.64
CA LEU A 227 68.45 -48.91 33.07
C LEU A 227 69.81 -49.09 32.39
N ALA A 228 70.25 -48.13 31.58
CA ALA A 228 71.55 -48.17 30.91
C ALA A 228 72.69 -48.28 31.93
N ASP A 229 72.68 -47.44 32.97
CA ASP A 229 73.66 -47.48 34.06
C ASP A 229 73.69 -48.84 34.75
N GLY A 230 72.51 -49.39 35.09
CA GLY A 230 72.40 -50.71 35.71
C GLY A 230 72.90 -51.84 34.81
N THR A 231 72.65 -51.77 33.49
CA THR A 231 73.21 -52.75 32.54
C THR A 231 74.72 -52.65 32.40
N GLY A 232 75.29 -51.44 32.48
CA GLY A 232 76.74 -51.23 32.52
C GLY A 232 77.37 -51.86 33.75
N GLN A 233 76.80 -51.63 34.93
CA GLN A 233 77.25 -52.24 36.19
C GLN A 233 77.19 -53.78 36.15
N LEU A 234 76.13 -54.34 35.56
CA LEU A 234 76.00 -55.79 35.39
C LEU A 234 77.09 -56.35 34.47
N ALA A 235 77.39 -55.66 33.37
CA ALA A 235 78.45 -56.06 32.44
C ALA A 235 79.84 -56.03 33.10
N ASP A 236 80.14 -54.97 33.84
CA ASP A 236 81.39 -54.83 34.61
C ASP A 236 81.53 -55.95 35.65
N GLY A 237 80.45 -56.22 36.39
CA GLY A 237 80.41 -57.31 37.36
C GLY A 237 80.63 -58.68 36.72
N ALA A 238 80.01 -58.94 35.57
CA ALA A 238 80.18 -60.19 34.82
C ALA A 238 81.61 -60.38 34.31
N ALA A 239 82.29 -59.30 33.89
CA ALA A 239 83.68 -59.34 33.46
C ALA A 239 84.66 -59.65 34.61
N GLN A 240 84.27 -59.35 35.85
CA GLN A 240 85.12 -59.56 37.03
C GLN A 240 85.10 -61.00 37.57
N VAL A 241 84.05 -61.77 37.23
CA VAL A 241 83.91 -63.21 37.60
C VAL A 241 84.28 -64.17 36.47
N ALA A 242 84.60 -63.67 35.27
CA ALA A 242 85.10 -64.45 34.15
C ALA A 242 86.63 -64.59 34.19
#